data_AF-A0AAW5BDZ1-F1
#
_entry.id   AF-A0AAW5BDZ1-F1
#
_cell.length_a   1.000
_cell.length_b   1.000
_cell.length_c   1.000
_cell.angle_alpha   90.00
_cell.angle_beta   90.00
_cell.angle_gamma   90.00
#
_symmetry.space_group_name_H-M   'P 1'
#
loop_
_entity.id
_entity.type
_entity.pdbx_description
1 polymer ?
#
loop_
_entity_poly.entity_id
_entity_poly.type
_entity_poly.pdbx_seq_one_letter_code
_entity_poly.pdbx_strand_id
1 'polypeptide(L)' 'MGSDSLHIYYIVSSWDYPETRCSKFHAAPGDTLQLKVSFRSDSVGVFVREFHIYGNFSFLPLGLTVEGAIAYKASS' A
#
# COMPACT_ATOMS: atom_id res chain seq x y z
N MET A 1 -13.27 26.43 -1.08
CA MET A 1 -12.24 26.41 -2.14
C MET A 1 -11.56 25.06 -2.04
N GLY A 2 -11.75 24.21 -3.05
CA GLY A 2 -11.21 22.85 -3.04
C GLY A 2 -9.69 22.90 -3.02
N SER A 3 -9.06 22.11 -2.17
CA SER A 3 -7.62 21.90 -2.25
C SER A 3 -7.38 21.02 -3.47
N ASP A 4 -6.68 21.55 -4.47
CA ASP A 4 -6.25 20.81 -5.67
C ASP A 4 -5.20 19.72 -5.35
N SER A 5 -4.85 19.57 -4.06
CA SER A 5 -3.93 18.55 -3.59
C SER A 5 -4.57 17.17 -3.62
N LEU A 6 -3.75 16.16 -3.90
CA LEU A 6 -4.10 14.77 -3.63
C LEU A 6 -4.08 14.56 -2.13
N HIS A 7 -5.16 14.01 -1.56
CA HIS A 7 -5.26 13.62 -0.16
C HIS A 7 -5.48 12.11 -0.06
N ILE A 8 -4.65 11.42 0.72
CA ILE A 8 -4.85 10.02 1.08
C ILE A 8 -5.36 9.97 2.52
N TYR A 9 -6.50 9.31 2.71
CA TYR A 9 -7.21 9.26 3.99
C TYR A 9 -6.82 8.02 4.81
N TYR A 10 -6.79 6.86 4.17
CA TYR A 10 -6.42 5.61 4.81
C TYR A 10 -5.96 4.59 3.75
N ILE A 11 -5.09 3.68 4.19
CA ILE A 11 -4.58 2.56 3.40
C ILE A 11 -4.95 1.30 4.15
N VAL A 12 -5.67 0.40 3.50
CA VAL A 12 -6.09 -0.90 4.05
C VAL A 12 -5.29 -1.99 3.38
N SER A 13 -4.84 -2.99 4.13
CA SER A 13 -4.23 -4.21 3.58
C SER A 13 -5.11 -5.41 3.86
N SER A 14 -5.11 -6.38 2.96
CA SER A 14 -5.82 -7.66 3.09
C SER A 14 -5.18 -8.64 4.10
N TRP A 15 -4.24 -8.20 4.92
CA TRP A 15 -3.49 -9.03 5.87
C TRP A 15 -3.83 -8.61 7.31
N ASP A 16 -3.58 -9.45 8.32
CA ASP A 16 -3.83 -9.16 9.75
C ASP A 16 -2.77 -8.23 10.39
N TYR A 17 -1.73 -7.85 9.62
CA TYR A 17 -0.66 -6.95 10.04
C TYR A 17 -0.60 -5.59 9.30
N PRO A 18 -1.70 -4.92 8.91
CA PRO A 18 -1.59 -3.54 8.49
C PRO A 18 -1.59 -2.73 9.78
N GLU A 19 -0.47 -2.13 10.14
CA GLU A 19 -0.60 -0.84 10.78
C GLU A 19 -1.39 0.05 9.81
N THR A 20 -2.73 0.08 9.94
CA THR A 20 -3.57 1.14 9.40
C THR A 20 -3.17 2.41 10.14
N ARG A 21 -2.00 2.95 9.79
CA ARG A 21 -1.63 4.29 10.19
C ARG A 21 -2.61 5.18 9.46
N CYS A 22 -3.54 5.76 10.21
CA CYS A 22 -4.31 6.91 9.77
C CYS A 22 -3.29 7.98 9.35
N SER A 23 -2.92 7.97 8.08
CA SER A 23 -1.78 8.69 7.56
C SER A 23 -2.32 9.68 6.56
N LYS A 24 -2.43 10.93 7.03
CA LYS A 24 -2.82 12.07 6.21
C LYS A 24 -1.67 12.43 5.28
N PHE A 25 -1.49 11.64 4.21
CA PHE A 25 -0.57 12.03 3.15
C PHE A 25 -1.26 13.06 2.26
N HIS A 26 -0.51 14.06 1.82
CA HIS A 26 -0.95 14.96 0.78
C HIS A 26 0.18 15.24 -0.20
N ALA A 27 -0.16 15.49 -1.46
CA ALA A 27 0.75 15.97 -2.48
C ALA A 27 0.12 17.14 -3.22
N ALA A 28 0.86 18.23 -3.41
CA ALA A 28 0.38 19.33 -4.25
C ALA A 28 0.42 18.94 -5.74
N PRO A 29 -0.30 19.66 -6.61
CA PRO A 29 -0.19 19.45 -8.05
C PRO A 29 1.27 19.54 -8.53
N GLY A 30 1.75 18.51 -9.23
CA GLY A 30 3.12 18.42 -9.74
C GLY A 30 4.12 17.74 -8.80
N ASP A 31 3.75 17.49 -7.53
CA ASP A 31 4.59 16.75 -6.60
C ASP A 31 4.44 15.23 -6.77
N THR A 32 5.42 14.49 -6.22
CA THR A 32 5.37 13.04 -6.11
C THR A 32 5.32 12.62 -4.65
N LEU A 33 4.36 11.76 -4.30
CA LEU A 33 4.30 11.10 -3.00
C LEU A 33 4.91 9.69 -3.09
N GLN A 34 5.86 9.37 -2.22
CA GLN A 34 6.39 8.01 -2.08
C GLN A 34 5.76 7.30 -0.88
N LEU A 35 5.14 6.15 -1.12
CA LEU A 35 4.61 5.28 -0.07
C LEU A 35 5.54 4.09 0.12
N LYS A 36 6.02 3.88 1.34
CA LYS A 36 6.82 2.71 1.70
C LYS A 36 5.93 1.62 2.26
N VAL A 37 5.90 0.48 1.60
CA VAL A 37 5.22 -0.74 2.07
C VAL A 37 6.26 -1.69 2.64
N SER A 38 6.07 -2.10 3.89
CA SER A 38 6.86 -3.15 4.54
C SER A 38 5.98 -4.38 4.70
N PHE A 39 6.48 -5.55 4.28
CA PHE A 39 5.83 -6.82 4.54
C PHE A 39 6.83 -7.79 5.18
N ARG A 40 6.32 -8.74 5.95
CA ARG A 40 7.11 -9.81 6.57
C ARG A 40 6.36 -11.12 6.37
N SER A 41 6.75 -11.92 5.39
CA SER A 41 6.10 -13.23 5.27
C SER A 41 6.65 -14.17 6.35
N ASP A 42 5.74 -14.85 7.05
CA ASP A 42 6.04 -15.80 8.11
C ASP A 42 6.13 -17.25 7.57
N SER A 43 5.91 -17.45 6.27
CA SER A 43 5.95 -18.76 5.62
C SER A 43 6.67 -18.75 4.28
N VAL A 44 7.22 -19.91 3.93
CA VAL A 44 7.77 -20.23 2.60
C VAL A 44 6.61 -20.49 1.64
N GLY A 45 6.74 -19.99 0.42
CA GLY A 45 5.73 -20.11 -0.62
C GLY A 45 5.43 -18.78 -1.32
N VAL A 46 4.49 -18.84 -2.26
CA VAL A 46 3.96 -17.67 -2.97
C VAL A 46 2.91 -16.99 -2.10
N PHE A 47 2.95 -15.67 -2.06
CA PHE A 47 1.94 -14.85 -1.44
C PHE A 47 1.45 -13.79 -2.42
N VAL A 48 0.14 -13.58 -2.44
CA VAL A 48 -0.53 -12.49 -3.15
C VAL A 48 -1.26 -11.66 -2.11
N ARG A 49 -1.04 -10.35 -2.10
CA ARG A 49 -1.61 -9.41 -1.12
C ARG A 49 -2.16 -8.19 -1.84
N GLU A 50 -3.18 -7.60 -1.24
CA GLU A 50 -3.83 -6.42 -1.80
C GLU A 50 -3.78 -5.26 -0.81
N PHE A 51 -3.52 -4.06 -1.33
CA PHE A 51 -3.66 -2.80 -0.63
C PHE A 51 -4.72 -1.96 -1.33
N HIS A 52 -5.62 -1.37 -0.55
CA HIS A 52 -6.60 -0.40 -1.03
C HIS A 52 -6.25 0.98 -0.46
N ILE A 53 -5.99 1.93 -1.35
CA ILE A 53 -5.65 3.31 -1.01
C ILE A 53 -6.88 4.18 -1.24
N TYR A 54 -7.34 4.82 -0.17
CA TYR A 54 -8.52 5.68 -0.19
C TYR A 54 -8.09 7.14 -0.11
N GLY A 55 -8.64 7.97 -0.98
CA GLY A 55 -8.30 9.39 -1.08
C GLY A 55 -9.40 10.20 -1.75
N ASN A 56 -9.12 11.46 -2.06
CA ASN A 56 -10.03 12.36 -2.77
C ASN A 56 -10.11 12.10 -4.29
N PHE A 57 -9.88 10.86 -4.71
CA PHE A 57 -10.03 10.43 -6.09
C PHE A 57 -11.51 10.39 -6.49
N SER A 58 -11.82 10.65 -7.77
CA SER A 58 -13.17 10.53 -8.32
C SER A 58 -13.60 9.10 -8.68
N PHE A 59 -12.72 8.12 -8.45
CA PHE A 59 -12.90 6.71 -8.79
C PHE A 59 -12.87 5.82 -7.54
N LEU A 60 -13.07 4.51 -7.74
CA LEU A 60 -12.94 3.49 -6.70
C LEU A 60 -11.54 3.55 -6.04
N PRO A 61 -11.35 2.97 -4.85
CA PRO A 61 -10.05 2.95 -4.19
C PRO A 61 -8.96 2.40 -5.12
N LEU A 62 -7.76 2.98 -5.07
CA LEU A 62 -6.64 2.48 -5.86
C LEU A 62 -6.18 1.15 -5.25
N GLY A 63 -6.36 0.07 -5.99
CA GLY A 63 -5.89 -1.27 -5.65
C GLY A 63 -4.46 -1.50 -6.09
N LEU A 64 -3.62 -1.98 -5.17
CA LEU A 64 -2.26 -2.44 -5.45
C LEU A 64 -2.12 -3.90 -5.04
N THR A 65 -1.91 -4.78 -6.01
CA THR A 65 -1.60 -6.18 -5.77
C THR A 65 -0.08 -6.37 -5.69
N VAL A 66 0.39 -6.98 -4.60
CA VAL A 66 1.78 -7.34 -4.38
C VAL A 66 1.88 -8.86 -4.38
N GLU A 67 2.67 -9.40 -5.30
CA GLU A 67 3.00 -10.81 -5.37
C GLU A 67 4.47 -11.01 -5.03
N GLY A 68 4.76 -12.05 -4.25
CA GLY A 68 6.13 -12.44 -3.95
C GLY A 68 6.23 -13.91 -3.58
N ALA A 69 7.46 -14.41 -3.52
CA ALA A 69 7.75 -15.77 -3.13
C ALA A 69 8.91 -15.79 -2.15
N ILE A 70 8.72 -16.51 -1.03
CA ILE A 70 9.83 -16.91 -0.17
C ILE A 70 10.19 -18.33 -0.52
N ALA A 71 11.45 -18.55 -0.87
CA ALA A 71 12.04 -19.87 -1.04
C ALA A 71 13.21 -20.04 -0.08
N TYR A 72 13.43 -21.26 0.42
CA TYR A 72 14.69 -21.57 1.09
C TYR A 72 15.84 -21.36 0.10
N LYS A 73 16.89 -20.66 0.54
CA LYS A 73 18.16 -20.74 -0.18
C LYS A 73 18.64 -22.18 -0.11
N ALA A 74 18.81 -22.84 -1.25
CA ALA A 74 19.55 -24.08 -1.29
C ALA A 74 20.98 -23.77 -0.81
N SER A 75 21.38 -24.36 0.31
CA SER A 75 22.77 -24.34 0.75
C SER A 75 23.59 -25.18 -0.23
N SER A 76 24.44 -24.50 -1.00
CA SER A 76 25.48 -25.10 -1.85
C SER A 76 26.64 -25.61 -1.01
#